data_AF-A0AB39LWK2-F1
#
_entry.id   AF-A0AB39LWK2-F1
#
_cell.length_a   1.000
_cell.length_b   1.000
_cell.length_c   1.000
_cell.angle_alpha   90.00
_cell.angle_beta   90.00
_cell.angle_gamma   90.00
#
_symmetry.space_group_name_H-M   'P 1'
#
loop_
_entity.id
_entity.type
_entity.pdbx_description
1 polymer ?
#
loop_
_entity_poly.entity_id
_entity_poly.type
_entity_poly.pdbx_seq_one_letter_code
_entity_poly.pdbx_strand_id
1 'polypeptide(L)'
;MTVPEENPQNIQQSIHADDSGVAFVQGSGTQHNNVTQNYFGSGGLPTTPENLYRQGEMKLQALEWDEAHLFLTAAAEAGHVEAMQRLSGFPSMGGAFWTQKLAEIGDADALYSLGMTARAKRDGNYPRERAMYREEALEWFEKALQAGREDALVDIGYLLYEAERYEEAIPYLEKALQYLERTGESDEQFLARRLKSSRKKVARQREREAKMLRSDTGRRWWQTSKSD
;
A
#
# COMPACT_ATOMS: atom_id res chain seq x y z
N MET A 1 6.03 -48.44 -27.94
CA MET A 1 7.08 -47.44 -27.70
C MET A 1 6.64 -46.64 -26.49
N THR A 2 7.23 -46.96 -25.33
CA THR A 2 7.02 -46.25 -24.07
C THR A 2 7.67 -44.88 -24.17
N VAL A 3 6.87 -43.83 -23.97
CA VAL A 3 7.38 -42.45 -23.85
C VAL A 3 8.20 -42.39 -22.55
N PRO A 4 9.43 -41.85 -22.54
CA PRO A 4 10.21 -41.80 -21.33
C PRO A 4 9.58 -40.81 -20.34
N GLU A 5 9.30 -41.27 -19.13
CA GLU A 5 9.01 -40.43 -17.97
C GLU A 5 10.21 -39.52 -17.73
N GLU A 6 10.08 -38.23 -18.04
CA GLU A 6 11.10 -37.26 -17.68
C GLU A 6 11.12 -37.08 -16.17
N ASN A 7 12.28 -37.37 -15.60
CA ASN A 7 12.57 -37.41 -14.18
C ASN A 7 12.41 -36.01 -13.55
N PRO A 8 11.48 -35.81 -12.59
CA PRO A 8 11.27 -34.51 -11.93
C PRO A 8 12.48 -34.01 -11.13
N GLN A 9 13.50 -34.85 -10.89
CA GLN A 9 14.74 -34.43 -10.24
C GLN A 9 15.68 -33.61 -11.14
N ASN A 10 15.45 -33.57 -12.46
CA ASN A 10 16.30 -32.79 -13.37
C ASN A 10 15.92 -31.29 -13.42
N ILE A 11 14.88 -30.89 -12.66
CA ILE A 11 14.32 -29.53 -12.58
C ILE A 11 14.89 -28.80 -11.34
N GLN A 12 16.05 -29.21 -10.83
CA GLN A 12 16.83 -28.42 -9.86
C GLN A 12 17.76 -27.39 -10.56
N GLN A 13 17.38 -26.89 -11.73
CA GLN A 13 18.05 -25.73 -12.31
C GLN A 13 17.40 -24.47 -11.71
N SER A 14 18.00 -24.05 -10.60
CA SER A 14 17.74 -22.86 -9.79
C SER A 14 16.82 -21.82 -10.44
N ILE A 15 15.55 -21.84 -10.04
CA ILE A 15 14.65 -20.72 -10.24
C ILE A 15 15.17 -19.61 -9.32
N HIS A 16 15.64 -18.52 -9.89
CA HIS A 16 16.01 -17.33 -9.13
C HIS A 16 15.01 -16.22 -9.47
N ALA A 17 14.40 -15.67 -8.43
CA ALA A 17 13.67 -14.41 -8.53
C ALA A 17 14.72 -13.28 -8.55
N ASP A 18 14.68 -12.43 -9.56
CA ASP A 18 15.37 -11.14 -9.45
C ASP A 18 14.48 -10.16 -8.65
N ASP A 19 15.02 -8.97 -8.35
CA ASP A 19 14.34 -7.92 -7.58
C ASP A 19 13.01 -7.44 -8.22
N SER A 20 12.67 -7.90 -9.43
CA SER A 20 11.41 -7.59 -10.11
C SER A 20 10.24 -8.50 -9.70
N GLY A 21 10.50 -9.58 -8.97
CA GLY A 21 9.46 -10.55 -8.57
C GLY A 21 9.14 -11.60 -9.62
N VAL A 22 9.91 -11.67 -10.70
CA VAL A 22 9.69 -12.60 -11.81
C VAL A 22 10.59 -13.82 -11.63
N ALA A 23 10.01 -15.02 -11.67
CA ALA A 23 10.77 -16.27 -11.67
C ALA A 23 11.44 -16.45 -13.04
N PHE A 24 12.77 -16.60 -13.10
CA PHE A 24 13.51 -16.91 -14.33
C PHE A 24 14.13 -18.30 -14.29
N VAL A 25 14.12 -19.00 -15.43
CA VAL A 25 14.91 -20.22 -15.67
C VAL A 25 16.23 -19.80 -16.33
N GLN A 26 17.38 -20.21 -15.78
CA GLN A 26 18.68 -19.89 -16.38
C GLN A 26 18.80 -20.47 -17.80
N GLY A 27 19.00 -19.59 -18.79
CA GLY A 27 19.31 -19.98 -20.19
C GLY A 27 18.44 -19.31 -21.25
N SER A 28 17.30 -18.71 -20.91
CA SER A 28 16.46 -17.97 -21.86
C SER A 28 16.89 -16.51 -21.95
N GLY A 29 17.83 -16.21 -22.86
CA GLY A 29 18.10 -14.84 -23.26
C GLY A 29 16.83 -14.17 -23.79
N THR A 30 16.37 -13.15 -23.08
CA THR A 30 15.37 -12.12 -23.43
C THR A 30 13.86 -12.45 -23.36
N GLN A 31 13.20 -11.48 -22.71
CA GLN A 31 11.80 -11.05 -22.73
C GLN A 31 10.85 -11.62 -21.67
N HIS A 32 10.15 -10.66 -21.04
CA HIS A 32 9.13 -10.67 -20.00
C HIS A 32 7.93 -11.63 -20.17
N ASN A 33 8.00 -12.63 -21.05
CA ASN A 33 6.88 -13.49 -21.34
C ASN A 33 7.24 -14.95 -21.06
N ASN A 34 6.58 -15.49 -20.02
CA ASN A 34 6.10 -16.86 -19.95
C ASN A 34 7.05 -17.96 -19.42
N VAL A 35 7.70 -17.75 -18.27
CA VAL A 35 8.23 -18.91 -17.51
C VAL A 35 7.11 -19.85 -17.08
N THR A 36 5.95 -19.30 -16.72
CA THR A 36 4.75 -20.02 -16.31
C THR A 36 4.10 -20.79 -17.47
N GLN A 37 3.94 -20.21 -18.67
CA GLN A 37 3.36 -20.97 -19.81
C GLN A 37 4.26 -22.11 -20.32
N ASN A 38 5.60 -21.98 -20.20
CA ASN A 38 6.50 -23.05 -20.56
C ASN A 38 6.48 -24.21 -19.56
N TYR A 39 6.24 -23.93 -18.28
CA TYR A 39 6.19 -24.95 -17.22
C TYR A 39 4.89 -25.78 -17.24
N PHE A 40 3.75 -25.16 -17.56
CA PHE A 40 2.43 -25.83 -17.52
C PHE A 40 1.95 -26.38 -18.89
N GLY A 41 2.84 -26.51 -19.88
CA GLY A 41 2.49 -26.87 -21.27
C GLY A 41 1.61 -28.12 -21.43
N SER A 42 0.64 -28.04 -22.36
CA SER A 42 -0.31 -29.01 -22.99
C SER A 42 -0.75 -30.33 -22.31
N GLY A 43 -0.34 -30.61 -21.08
CA GLY A 43 -0.54 -31.86 -20.36
C GLY A 43 -1.37 -31.68 -19.08
N GLY A 44 -2.67 -31.42 -19.25
CA GLY A 44 -3.71 -31.90 -18.32
C GLY A 44 -3.86 -31.28 -16.92
N LEU A 45 -2.95 -30.42 -16.42
CA LEU A 45 -3.23 -29.68 -15.19
C LEU A 45 -4.30 -28.61 -15.45
N PRO A 46 -5.33 -28.47 -14.60
CA PRO A 46 -6.33 -27.44 -14.81
C PRO A 46 -5.69 -26.06 -14.64
N THR A 47 -5.54 -25.34 -15.76
CA THR A 47 -4.85 -24.05 -15.90
C THR A 47 -5.68 -22.86 -15.40
N THR A 48 -6.82 -23.11 -14.75
CA THR A 48 -7.64 -22.04 -14.18
C THR A 48 -6.85 -21.34 -13.06
N PRO A 49 -6.94 -20.00 -12.93
CA PRO A 49 -6.21 -19.26 -11.90
C PRO A 49 -6.44 -19.83 -10.49
N GLU A 50 -7.67 -20.23 -10.17
CA GLU A 50 -8.06 -20.82 -8.87
C GLU A 50 -7.28 -22.11 -8.52
N ASN A 51 -7.10 -23.00 -9.50
CA ASN A 51 -6.37 -24.26 -9.27
C ASN A 51 -4.86 -24.04 -9.16
N LEU A 52 -4.32 -23.04 -9.85
CA LEU A 52 -2.93 -22.62 -9.69
C LEU A 52 -2.72 -22.04 -8.28
N TYR A 53 -3.64 -21.18 -7.82
CA TYR A 53 -3.61 -20.62 -6.47
C TYR A 53 -3.65 -21.71 -5.39
N ARG A 54 -4.59 -22.66 -5.49
CA ARG A 54 -4.67 -23.79 -4.54
C ARG A 54 -3.40 -24.62 -4.48
N GLN A 55 -2.79 -24.91 -5.63
CA GLN A 55 -1.50 -25.61 -5.68
C GLN A 55 -0.40 -24.79 -5.02
N GLY A 56 -0.35 -23.48 -5.30
CA GLY A 56 0.58 -22.56 -4.63
C GLY A 56 0.43 -22.59 -3.10
N GLU A 57 -0.79 -22.54 -2.58
CA GLU A 57 -1.06 -22.64 -1.14
C GLU A 57 -0.64 -24.00 -0.56
N MET A 58 -0.89 -25.10 -1.26
CA MET A 58 -0.41 -26.43 -0.83
C MET A 58 1.12 -26.48 -0.74
N LYS A 59 1.82 -25.89 -1.72
CA LYS A 59 3.28 -25.81 -1.74
C LYS A 59 3.82 -24.92 -0.62
N LEU A 60 3.14 -23.83 -0.29
CA LEU A 60 3.46 -23.01 0.89
C LEU A 60 3.34 -23.81 2.19
N GLN A 61 2.28 -24.59 2.35
CA GLN A 61 2.10 -25.45 3.53
C GLN A 61 3.18 -26.53 3.64
N ALA A 62 3.64 -27.04 2.50
CA ALA A 62 4.77 -27.98 2.41
C ALA A 62 6.15 -27.32 2.61
N LEU A 63 6.21 -25.99 2.74
CA LEU A 63 7.45 -25.18 2.78
C LEU A 63 8.30 -25.31 1.51
N GLU A 64 7.66 -25.63 0.40
CA GLU A 64 8.26 -25.71 -0.94
C GLU A 64 8.17 -24.32 -1.59
N TRP A 65 8.97 -23.37 -1.06
CA TRP A 65 8.85 -21.93 -1.35
C TRP A 65 9.03 -21.56 -2.83
N ASP A 66 9.95 -22.22 -3.55
CA ASP A 66 10.22 -21.93 -4.95
C ASP A 66 9.05 -22.36 -5.85
N GLU A 67 8.49 -23.56 -5.60
CA GLU A 67 7.32 -24.05 -6.31
C GLU A 67 6.08 -23.25 -5.94
N ALA A 68 5.91 -22.91 -4.67
CA ALA A 68 4.85 -22.02 -4.22
C ALA A 68 4.89 -20.68 -4.96
N HIS A 69 6.06 -20.05 -5.04
CA HIS A 69 6.24 -18.80 -5.77
C HIS A 69 5.83 -18.96 -7.24
N LEU A 70 6.25 -20.04 -7.90
CA LEU A 70 5.91 -20.31 -9.30
C LEU A 70 4.39 -20.41 -9.52
N PHE A 71 3.68 -21.22 -8.72
CA PHE A 71 2.24 -21.41 -8.85
C PHE A 71 1.45 -20.14 -8.52
N LEU A 72 1.84 -19.42 -7.47
CA LEU A 72 1.20 -18.17 -7.08
C LEU A 72 1.41 -17.08 -8.13
N THR A 73 2.62 -16.94 -8.67
CA THR A 73 2.91 -15.98 -9.73
C THR A 73 2.10 -16.29 -10.99
N ALA A 74 1.97 -17.55 -11.37
CA ALA A 74 1.12 -17.94 -12.50
C ALA A 74 -0.37 -17.61 -12.29
N ALA A 75 -0.89 -17.84 -11.09
CA ALA A 75 -2.27 -17.47 -10.75
C ALA A 75 -2.46 -15.95 -10.77
N ALA A 76 -1.50 -15.20 -10.22
CA ALA A 76 -1.51 -13.75 -10.16
C ALA A 76 -1.41 -13.11 -11.56
N GLU A 77 -0.52 -13.60 -12.43
CA GLU A 77 -0.44 -13.18 -13.84
C GLU A 77 -1.75 -13.41 -14.60
N ALA A 78 -2.50 -14.46 -14.22
CA ALA A 78 -3.81 -14.76 -14.77
C ALA A 78 -4.96 -13.95 -14.10
N GLY A 79 -4.64 -12.99 -13.24
CA GLY A 79 -5.59 -12.06 -12.62
C GLY A 79 -6.17 -12.51 -11.26
N HIS A 80 -5.63 -13.54 -10.63
CA HIS A 80 -6.09 -14.00 -9.32
C HIS A 80 -5.66 -13.05 -8.20
N VAL A 81 -6.61 -12.32 -7.61
CA VAL A 81 -6.34 -11.27 -6.62
C VAL A 81 -5.70 -11.84 -5.35
N GLU A 82 -6.22 -12.94 -4.82
CA GLU A 82 -5.70 -13.57 -3.60
C GLU A 82 -4.27 -14.09 -3.77
N ALA A 83 -3.90 -14.53 -4.98
CA ALA A 83 -2.53 -14.89 -5.29
C ALA A 83 -1.62 -13.65 -5.28
N MET A 84 -2.06 -12.53 -5.86
CA MET A 84 -1.35 -11.26 -5.77
C MET A 84 -1.20 -10.80 -4.31
N GLN A 85 -2.26 -10.90 -3.50
CA GLN A 85 -2.23 -10.55 -2.08
C GLN A 85 -1.25 -11.45 -1.31
N ARG A 86 -1.21 -12.74 -1.67
CA ARG A 86 -0.27 -13.68 -1.07
C ARG A 86 1.18 -13.27 -1.35
N LEU A 87 1.50 -13.02 -2.63
CA LEU A 87 2.83 -12.59 -3.06
C LEU A 87 3.22 -11.22 -2.51
N SER A 88 2.25 -10.30 -2.42
CA SER A 88 2.41 -8.98 -1.80
C SER A 88 2.96 -9.09 -0.37
N GLY A 89 2.49 -10.07 0.41
CA GLY A 89 2.97 -10.34 1.76
C GLY A 89 4.40 -10.90 1.86
N PHE A 90 5.04 -11.29 0.75
CA PHE A 90 6.37 -11.87 0.72
C PHE A 90 7.35 -10.97 -0.07
N PRO A 91 8.21 -10.18 0.60
CA PRO A 91 9.18 -9.33 -0.07
C PRO A 91 10.12 -10.09 -1.04
N SER A 92 10.51 -11.31 -0.69
CA SER A 92 11.36 -12.19 -1.51
C SER A 92 10.66 -12.75 -2.76
N MET A 93 9.35 -12.58 -2.89
CA MET A 93 8.53 -13.02 -4.02
C MET A 93 7.98 -11.83 -4.81
N GLY A 94 8.69 -10.70 -4.82
CA GLY A 94 8.26 -9.50 -5.53
C GLY A 94 7.11 -8.76 -4.87
N GLY A 95 6.98 -8.82 -3.55
CA GLY A 95 5.82 -8.25 -2.85
C GLY A 95 5.51 -6.79 -3.19
N ALA A 96 6.54 -5.96 -3.41
CA ALA A 96 6.36 -4.57 -3.86
C ALA A 96 5.71 -4.45 -5.25
N PHE A 97 6.07 -5.33 -6.18
CA PHE A 97 5.48 -5.38 -7.52
C PHE A 97 3.99 -5.74 -7.44
N TRP A 98 3.65 -6.77 -6.66
CA TRP A 98 2.25 -7.20 -6.50
C TRP A 98 1.42 -6.20 -5.68
N THR A 99 2.01 -5.52 -4.71
CA THR A 99 1.37 -4.39 -4.02
C THR A 99 0.99 -3.30 -5.03
N GLN A 100 1.90 -2.94 -5.94
CA GLN A 100 1.60 -1.93 -6.96
C GLN A 100 0.45 -2.38 -7.86
N LYS A 101 0.41 -3.65 -8.26
CA LYS A 101 -0.67 -4.21 -9.09
C LYS A 101 -2.03 -4.25 -8.37
N LEU A 102 -2.03 -4.60 -7.10
CA LEU A 102 -3.23 -4.55 -6.27
C LEU A 102 -3.74 -3.11 -6.10
N ALA A 103 -2.84 -2.15 -5.89
CA ALA A 103 -3.20 -0.74 -5.80
C ALA A 103 -3.79 -0.20 -7.12
N GLU A 104 -3.30 -0.64 -8.28
CA GLU A 104 -3.85 -0.30 -9.60
C GLU A 104 -5.32 -0.74 -9.77
N ILE A 105 -5.72 -1.86 -9.15
CA ILE A 105 -7.11 -2.36 -9.16
C ILE A 105 -7.94 -1.86 -7.97
N GLY A 106 -7.38 -0.97 -7.13
CA GLY A 106 -8.10 -0.34 -6.02
C GLY A 106 -8.18 -1.19 -4.75
N ASP A 107 -7.33 -2.20 -4.59
CA ASP A 107 -7.24 -2.97 -3.35
C ASP A 107 -6.83 -2.04 -2.20
N ALA A 108 -7.68 -2.00 -1.18
CA ALA A 108 -7.56 -1.03 -0.10
C ALA A 108 -6.31 -1.29 0.77
N ASP A 109 -5.90 -2.55 0.92
CA ASP A 109 -4.74 -2.96 1.71
C ASP A 109 -3.43 -2.58 1.02
N ALA A 110 -3.38 -2.76 -0.29
CA ALA A 110 -2.26 -2.33 -1.10
C ALA A 110 -2.12 -0.81 -1.15
N LEU A 111 -3.23 -0.07 -1.30
CA LEU A 111 -3.24 1.40 -1.22
C LEU A 111 -2.72 1.88 0.14
N TYR A 112 -3.17 1.26 1.23
CA TYR A 112 -2.68 1.58 2.58
C TYR A 112 -1.18 1.27 2.70
N SER A 113 -0.73 0.13 2.17
CA SER A 113 0.68 -0.26 2.18
C SER A 113 1.56 0.74 1.43
N LEU A 114 1.12 1.26 0.27
CA LEU A 114 1.82 2.33 -0.43
C LEU A 114 1.91 3.60 0.42
N GLY A 115 0.83 3.99 1.11
CA GLY A 115 0.85 5.11 2.07
C GLY A 115 1.87 4.91 3.19
N MET A 116 1.97 3.69 3.73
CA MET A 116 2.98 3.33 4.72
C MET A 116 4.41 3.44 4.18
N THR A 117 4.66 3.02 2.93
CA THR A 117 5.99 3.18 2.30
C THR A 117 6.36 4.66 2.13
N ALA A 118 5.43 5.51 1.70
CA ALA A 118 5.64 6.95 1.56
C ALA A 118 5.89 7.60 2.94
N ARG A 119 5.14 7.21 3.97
CA ARG A 119 5.35 7.65 5.35
C ARG A 119 6.73 7.23 5.87
N ALA A 120 7.18 6.02 5.60
CA ALA A 120 8.51 5.55 5.98
C ALA A 120 9.62 6.38 5.31
N LYS A 121 9.47 6.73 4.02
CA LYS A 121 10.41 7.63 3.31
C LYS A 121 10.47 9.01 3.97
N ARG A 122 9.33 9.56 4.39
CA ARG A 122 9.26 10.82 5.16
C ARG A 122 10.03 10.74 6.48
N ASP A 123 9.90 9.64 7.20
CA ASP A 123 10.56 9.44 8.50
C ASP A 123 12.06 9.09 8.37
N GLY A 124 12.51 8.82 7.14
CA GLY A 124 13.92 8.67 6.80
C GLY A 124 14.72 9.99 6.84
N ASN A 125 15.99 9.90 6.46
CA ASN A 125 16.93 11.03 6.53
C ASN A 125 16.88 11.95 5.28
N TYR A 126 15.67 12.27 4.81
CA TYR A 126 15.41 13.07 3.60
C TYR A 126 14.70 14.39 3.93
N PRO A 127 15.36 15.35 4.62
CA PRO A 127 14.70 16.50 5.20
C PRO A 127 14.05 17.45 4.19
N ARG A 128 14.52 17.48 2.94
CA ARG A 128 14.00 18.36 1.88
C ARG A 128 12.73 17.80 1.27
N GLU A 129 12.62 16.48 1.20
CA GLU A 129 11.54 15.75 0.55
C GLU A 129 10.42 15.35 1.52
N ARG A 130 10.60 15.55 2.83
CA ARG A 130 9.59 15.19 3.85
C ARG A 130 8.20 15.74 3.56
N ALA A 131 8.09 16.98 3.07
CA ALA A 131 6.80 17.56 2.73
C ALA A 131 6.16 16.82 1.55
N MET A 132 6.93 16.51 0.50
CA MET A 132 6.48 15.76 -0.66
C MET A 132 6.03 14.34 -0.27
N TYR A 133 6.84 13.61 0.48
CA TYR A 133 6.48 12.25 0.95
C TYR A 133 5.27 12.26 1.89
N ARG A 134 5.05 13.36 2.63
CA ARG A 134 3.84 13.51 3.45
C ARG A 134 2.59 13.65 2.59
N GLU A 135 2.63 14.48 1.55
CA GLU A 135 1.50 14.64 0.63
C GLU A 135 1.25 13.35 -0.17
N GLU A 136 2.30 12.65 -0.60
CA GLU A 136 2.19 11.34 -1.23
C GLU A 136 1.52 10.31 -0.30
N ALA A 137 1.93 10.26 0.98
CA ALA A 137 1.31 9.37 1.96
C ALA A 137 -0.17 9.73 2.20
N LEU A 138 -0.50 11.03 2.28
CA LEU A 138 -1.89 11.49 2.41
C LEU A 138 -2.74 11.01 1.24
N GLU A 139 -2.25 11.17 0.00
CA GLU A 139 -2.99 10.73 -1.19
C GLU A 139 -3.28 9.23 -1.17
N TRP A 140 -2.30 8.41 -0.80
CA TRP A 140 -2.49 6.97 -0.70
C TRP A 140 -3.45 6.56 0.41
N PHE A 141 -3.35 7.17 1.60
CA PHE A 141 -4.27 6.88 2.69
C PHE A 141 -5.70 7.33 2.39
N GLU A 142 -5.89 8.47 1.71
CA GLU A 142 -7.22 8.90 1.27
C GLU A 142 -7.83 7.94 0.25
N LYS A 143 -7.03 7.42 -0.69
CA LYS A 143 -7.47 6.36 -1.62
C LYS A 143 -7.84 5.07 -0.88
N ALA A 144 -7.02 4.65 0.09
CA ALA A 144 -7.30 3.46 0.90
C ALA A 144 -8.60 3.61 1.69
N LEU A 145 -8.83 4.79 2.29
CA LEU A 145 -10.06 5.11 2.99
C LEU A 145 -11.29 5.06 2.06
N GLN A 146 -11.18 5.61 0.85
CA GLN A 146 -12.24 5.53 -0.16
C GLN A 146 -12.51 4.09 -0.61
N ALA A 147 -11.49 3.24 -0.61
CA ALA A 147 -11.59 1.81 -0.90
C ALA A 147 -12.08 0.97 0.30
N GLY A 148 -12.35 1.59 1.46
CA GLY A 148 -12.97 0.94 2.63
C GLY A 148 -12.04 0.64 3.80
N ARG A 149 -10.76 1.06 3.76
CA ARG A 149 -9.82 0.93 4.87
C ARG A 149 -9.97 2.08 5.87
N GLU A 150 -10.91 1.92 6.79
CA GLU A 150 -11.26 2.95 7.79
C GLU A 150 -10.13 3.26 8.78
N ASP A 151 -9.23 2.32 9.05
CA ASP A 151 -8.03 2.51 9.89
C ASP A 151 -7.12 3.63 9.34
N ALA A 152 -7.13 3.87 8.04
CA ALA A 152 -6.39 4.98 7.40
C ALA A 152 -6.76 6.37 7.95
N LEU A 153 -7.93 6.54 8.59
CA LEU A 153 -8.33 7.78 9.26
C LEU A 153 -7.31 8.24 10.31
N VAL A 154 -6.70 7.28 11.02
CA VAL A 154 -5.69 7.53 12.06
C VAL A 154 -4.47 8.20 11.45
N ASP A 155 -3.95 7.63 10.36
CA ASP A 155 -2.80 8.15 9.63
C ASP A 155 -3.08 9.51 9.01
N ILE A 156 -4.21 9.68 8.32
CA ILE A 156 -4.57 10.96 7.69
C ILE A 156 -4.64 12.07 8.75
N GLY A 157 -5.37 11.84 9.84
CA GLY A 157 -5.49 12.81 10.93
C GLY A 157 -4.14 13.17 11.56
N TYR A 158 -3.25 12.19 11.72
CA TYR A 158 -1.89 12.41 12.21
C TYR A 158 -1.03 13.22 11.22
N LEU A 159 -1.03 12.87 9.93
CA LEU A 159 -0.24 13.54 8.90
C LEU A 159 -0.66 14.99 8.73
N LEU A 160 -1.96 15.28 8.71
CA LEU A 160 -2.48 16.66 8.63
C LEU A 160 -2.10 17.48 9.86
N TYR A 161 -2.13 16.88 11.05
CA TYR A 161 -1.68 17.54 12.28
C TYR A 161 -0.19 17.93 12.22
N GLU A 162 0.68 17.01 11.77
CA GLU A 162 2.12 17.25 11.60
C GLU A 162 2.42 18.25 10.46
N ALA A 163 1.51 18.38 9.50
CA ALA A 163 1.56 19.41 8.47
C ALA A 163 1.04 20.77 8.93
N GLU A 164 0.60 20.90 10.18
CA GLU A 164 -0.06 22.08 10.73
C GLU A 164 -1.37 22.46 10.01
N ARG A 165 -1.96 21.53 9.25
CA ARG A 165 -3.25 21.65 8.57
C ARG A 165 -4.38 21.31 9.55
N TYR A 166 -4.46 22.05 10.65
CA TYR A 166 -5.30 21.69 11.80
C TYR A 166 -6.79 21.66 11.46
N GLU A 167 -7.27 22.60 10.64
CA GLU A 167 -8.66 22.66 10.18
C GLU A 167 -9.06 21.39 9.44
N GLU A 168 -8.20 20.89 8.56
CA GLU A 168 -8.40 19.65 7.80
C GLU A 168 -8.23 18.42 8.70
N ALA A 169 -7.29 18.45 9.66
CA ALA A 169 -7.04 17.33 10.56
C ALA A 169 -8.23 17.01 11.47
N ILE A 170 -8.99 18.01 11.93
CA ILE A 170 -10.08 17.85 12.91
C ILE A 170 -11.11 16.80 12.50
N PRO A 171 -11.76 16.87 11.31
CA PRO A 171 -12.78 15.87 10.93
C PRO A 171 -12.20 14.45 10.82
N TYR A 172 -10.96 14.29 10.38
CA TYR A 172 -10.31 12.97 10.33
C TYR A 172 -10.00 12.44 11.73
N LEU A 173 -9.48 13.28 12.63
CA LEU A 173 -9.21 12.89 14.02
C LEU A 173 -10.50 12.54 14.78
N GLU A 174 -11.61 13.21 14.52
CA GLU A 174 -12.91 12.89 15.10
C GLU A 174 -13.44 11.53 14.63
N LYS A 175 -13.36 11.26 13.32
CA LYS A 175 -13.76 9.96 12.76
C LYS A 175 -12.83 8.84 13.22
N ALA A 176 -11.52 9.09 13.29
CA ALA A 176 -10.55 8.13 13.79
C ALA A 176 -10.84 7.73 15.25
N LEU A 177 -11.19 8.69 16.11
CA LEU A 177 -11.58 8.38 17.50
C LEU A 177 -12.85 7.51 17.55
N GLN A 178 -13.87 7.83 16.75
CA GLN A 178 -15.09 7.00 16.67
C GLN A 178 -14.79 5.58 16.17
N TYR A 179 -13.86 5.45 15.21
CA TYR A 179 -13.38 4.16 14.73
C TYR A 179 -12.71 3.37 15.85
N LEU A 180 -11.75 3.98 16.57
CA LEU A 180 -11.01 3.33 17.66
C LEU A 180 -11.91 2.96 18.84
N GLU A 181 -12.91 3.79 19.17
CA GLU A 181 -13.93 3.48 20.19
C GLU A 181 -14.72 2.23 19.81
N ARG A 182 -15.01 2.02 18.52
CA ARG A 182 -15.72 0.84 18.02
C ARG A 182 -14.83 -0.40 17.96
N THR A 183 -13.54 -0.26 17.64
CA THR A 183 -12.62 -1.41 17.53
C THR A 183 -11.92 -1.78 18.84
N GLY A 184 -11.91 -0.87 19.84
CA GLY A 184 -11.30 -1.09 21.15
C GLY A 184 -9.77 -0.92 21.16
N GLU A 185 -9.21 -0.17 20.21
CA GLU A 185 -7.77 0.02 20.05
C GLU A 185 -7.17 1.10 20.96
N SER A 186 -5.88 0.96 21.31
CA SER A 186 -5.22 1.71 22.38
C SER A 186 -4.83 3.17 22.06
N ASP A 187 -5.07 3.64 20.84
CA ASP A 187 -4.52 4.92 20.36
C ASP A 187 -5.42 6.14 20.62
N GLU A 188 -6.57 5.93 21.27
CA GLU A 188 -7.58 6.95 21.52
C GLU A 188 -7.03 8.19 22.24
N GLN A 189 -6.28 7.99 23.34
CA GLN A 189 -5.71 9.10 24.12
C GLN A 189 -4.71 9.95 23.32
N PHE A 190 -3.96 9.31 22.42
CA PHE A 190 -2.96 9.99 21.59
C PHE A 190 -3.63 10.90 20.55
N LEU A 191 -4.68 10.42 19.89
CA LEU A 191 -5.45 11.21 18.93
C LEU A 191 -6.31 12.28 19.60
N ALA A 192 -6.92 11.99 20.76
CA ALA A 192 -7.73 12.95 21.51
C ALA A 192 -6.91 14.19 21.94
N ARG A 193 -5.65 13.99 22.35
CA ARG A 193 -4.72 15.09 22.66
C ARG A 193 -4.44 15.95 21.43
N ARG A 194 -4.22 15.35 20.26
CA ARG A 194 -4.02 16.07 18.99
C ARG A 194 -5.27 16.83 18.58
N LEU A 195 -6.45 16.23 18.64
CA LEU A 195 -7.72 16.88 18.34
C LEU A 195 -7.93 18.13 19.21
N LYS A 196 -7.70 18.01 20.52
CA LYS A 196 -7.77 19.15 21.45
C LYS A 196 -6.75 20.24 21.10
N SER A 197 -5.53 19.86 20.75
CA SER A 197 -4.48 20.78 20.32
C SER A 197 -4.86 21.51 19.01
N SER A 198 -5.32 20.77 17.99
CA SER A 198 -5.80 21.31 16.71
C SER A 198 -6.89 22.35 16.93
N ARG A 199 -7.98 22.00 17.64
CA ARG A 199 -9.09 22.92 17.94
C ARG A 199 -8.62 24.20 18.61
N LYS A 200 -7.67 24.10 19.54
CA LYS A 200 -7.08 25.26 20.22
C LYS A 200 -6.26 26.14 19.27
N LYS A 201 -5.47 25.55 18.37
CA LYS A 201 -4.68 26.29 17.38
C LYS A 201 -5.57 27.00 16.36
N VAL A 202 -6.57 26.31 15.82
CA VAL A 202 -7.60 26.88 14.94
C VAL A 202 -8.33 28.05 15.61
N ALA A 203 -8.79 27.87 16.85
CA ALA A 203 -9.47 28.95 17.58
C ALA A 203 -8.60 30.20 17.76
N ARG A 204 -7.31 30.01 18.09
CA ARG A 204 -6.34 31.10 18.21
C ARG A 204 -6.09 31.80 16.88
N GLN A 205 -5.99 31.05 15.79
CA GLN A 205 -5.80 31.61 14.45
C GLN A 205 -7.02 32.46 14.05
N ARG A 206 -8.23 31.92 14.20
CA ARG A 206 -9.48 32.64 13.95
C ARG A 206 -9.62 33.89 14.81
N GLU A 207 -9.23 33.85 16.08
CA GLU A 207 -9.26 35.03 16.95
C GLU A 207 -8.28 36.12 16.47
N ARG A 208 -7.07 35.73 16.03
CA ARG A 208 -6.08 36.65 15.46
C ARG A 208 -6.59 37.29 14.18
N GLU A 209 -7.14 36.49 13.27
CA GLU A 209 -7.75 36.96 12.02
C GLU A 209 -8.92 37.90 12.30
N ALA A 210 -9.82 37.54 13.23
CA ALA A 210 -10.93 38.40 13.62
C ALA A 210 -10.45 39.73 14.24
N LYS A 211 -9.39 39.73 15.06
CA LYS A 211 -8.77 40.96 15.58
C LYS A 211 -8.22 41.83 14.45
N MET A 212 -7.56 41.24 13.46
CA MET A 212 -7.02 41.95 12.30
C MET A 212 -8.14 42.62 11.49
N LEU A 213 -9.21 41.88 11.18
CA LEU A 213 -10.37 42.35 10.42
C LEU A 213 -11.24 43.38 11.15
N ARG A 214 -11.06 43.57 12.46
CA ARG A 214 -11.72 44.66 13.21
C ARG A 214 -11.07 46.02 12.96
N SER A 215 -9.81 46.06 12.53
CA SER A 215 -9.12 47.32 12.17
C SER A 215 -9.25 47.61 10.68
N ASP A 216 -9.43 48.88 10.30
CA ASP A 216 -9.50 49.29 8.89
C ASP A 216 -8.21 48.99 8.13
N THR A 217 -7.06 49.21 8.79
CA THR A 217 -5.74 48.90 8.24
C THR A 217 -5.56 47.40 8.01
N GLY A 218 -6.02 46.58 8.96
CA GLY A 218 -5.96 45.12 8.84
C GLY A 218 -6.92 44.56 7.78
N ARG A 219 -8.12 45.12 7.62
CA ARG A 219 -9.04 44.75 6.53
C ARG A 219 -8.44 45.02 5.15
N ARG A 220 -7.85 46.20 4.97
CA ARG A 220 -7.25 46.60 3.69
C ARG A 220 -6.07 45.70 3.32
N TRP A 221 -5.20 45.40 4.29
CA TRP A 221 -4.07 44.48 4.11
C TRP A 221 -4.54 43.05 3.77
N TRP A 222 -5.57 42.56 4.45
CA TRP A 222 -6.14 41.23 4.22
C TRP A 222 -6.73 41.08 2.81
N GLN A 223 -7.47 42.09 2.34
CA GLN A 223 -8.02 42.11 0.98
C GLN A 223 -6.93 42.07 -0.10
N THR A 224 -5.84 42.84 0.07
CA THR A 224 -4.71 42.80 -0.87
C THR A 224 -4.00 41.44 -0.86
N SER A 225 -3.77 40.84 0.32
CA SER A 225 -3.04 39.55 0.44
C SER A 225 -3.75 38.31 -0.11
N LYS A 226 -5.07 38.39 -0.31
CA LYS A 226 -5.91 37.31 -0.86
C LYS A 226 -6.16 37.44 -2.37
N SER A 227 -5.70 38.55 -2.97
CA SER A 227 -5.91 38.89 -4.39
C SER A 227 -4.71 38.54 -5.27
N ASP A 228 -3.56 38.20 -4.66
CA ASP A 228 -2.32 37.76 -5.29
C ASP A 228 -2.19 36.23 -5.20
#